data_AF-A0A6P2AXT0-F1
#
_entry.id   AF-A0A6P2AXT0-F1
#
_cell.length_a   1.000
_cell.length_b   1.000
_cell.length_c   1.000
_cell.angle_alpha   90.00
_cell.angle_beta   90.00
_cell.angle_gamma   90.00
#
_symmetry.space_group_name_H-M   'P 1'
#
loop_
_entity.id
_entity.type
_entity.pdbx_description
1 polymer ?
#
loop_
_entity_poly.entity_id
_entity_poly.type
_entity_poly.pdbx_seq_one_letter_code
_entity_poly.pdbx_strand_id
1 'polypeptide(L)' 'MVNHTTPGNELPLEDQIAYILETGQVSRSDYFQLMTRFLAMTKATPAQRQLLNQVFDQVQTGQITFGGNRE' A
#
# COMPACT_ATOMS: atom_id res chain seq x y z
N MET A 1 -24.01 -13.84 0.34
CA MET A 1 -22.96 -13.45 1.30
C MET A 1 -21.64 -13.82 0.64
N VAL A 2 -20.93 -12.84 0.08
CA VAL A 2 -19.65 -13.09 -0.59
C VAL A 2 -18.57 -13.20 0.49
N ASN A 3 -17.93 -14.37 0.56
CA ASN A 3 -16.83 -14.63 1.47
C ASN A 3 -15.65 -13.75 1.05
N HIS A 4 -15.35 -12.71 1.83
CA HIS A 4 -14.05 -12.04 1.78
C HIS A 4 -13.01 -12.93 2.45
N THR A 5 -12.67 -14.05 1.79
CA THR A 5 -11.44 -14.77 2.09
C THR A 5 -10.28 -13.87 1.72
N THR A 6 -9.62 -13.29 2.72
CA THR A 6 -8.32 -12.62 2.61
C THR A 6 -7.31 -13.58 1.97
N PRO A 7 -6.89 -13.38 0.71
CA PRO A 7 -5.79 -14.13 0.14
C PRO A 7 -4.51 -13.36 0.43
N GLY A 8 -3.58 -13.97 1.14
CA GLY A 8 -2.22 -13.47 1.18
C GLY A 8 -1.68 -13.35 -0.25
N ASN A 9 -1.32 -12.12 -0.63
CA ASN A 9 -0.18 -11.81 -1.50
C ASN A 9 -0.17 -12.43 -2.93
N GLU A 10 -0.91 -11.86 -3.89
CA GLU A 10 -0.60 -12.05 -5.33
C GLU A 10 -0.89 -10.84 -6.25
N LEU A 11 -1.33 -9.68 -5.73
CA LEU A 11 -1.36 -8.49 -6.57
C LEU A 11 0.06 -7.92 -6.72
N PRO A 12 0.53 -7.66 -7.96
CA PRO A 12 1.72 -6.86 -8.23
C PRO A 12 1.76 -5.62 -7.33
N LEU A 13 2.95 -5.21 -6.89
CA LEU A 13 3.13 -4.02 -6.05
C LEU A 13 2.40 -2.79 -6.63
N GLU A 14 2.39 -2.68 -7.95
CA GLU A 14 1.73 -1.62 -8.70
C GLU A 14 0.21 -1.63 -8.52
N ASP A 15 -0.42 -2.82 -8.52
CA ASP A 15 -1.86 -2.98 -8.33
C ASP A 15 -2.28 -2.72 -6.88
N GLN A 16 -1.46 -3.10 -5.90
CA GLN A 16 -1.69 -2.72 -4.50
C GLN A 16 -1.63 -1.21 -4.30
N ILE A 17 -0.64 -0.55 -4.89
CA ILE A 17 -0.49 0.91 -4.80
C ILE A 17 -1.67 1.59 -5.52
N ALA A 18 -2.06 1.12 -6.71
CA ALA A 18 -3.20 1.65 -7.45
C ALA A 18 -4.49 1.60 -6.62
N TYR A 19 -4.77 0.46 -5.97
CA TYR A 19 -5.93 0.30 -5.09
C TYR A 19 -5.90 1.27 -3.89
N ILE A 20 -4.75 1.46 -3.25
CA ILE A 20 -4.59 2.41 -2.13
C ILE A 20 -4.84 3.86 -2.58
N LEU A 21 -4.31 4.23 -3.75
CA LEU A 21 -4.52 5.56 -4.33
C LEU A 21 -5.97 5.80 -4.73
N GLU A 22 -6.64 4.78 -5.30
CA GLU A 22 -8.04 4.86 -5.71
C GLU A 22 -8.99 4.95 -4.51
N THR A 23 -8.74 4.17 -3.47
CA THR A 23 -9.59 4.14 -2.27
C THR A 23 -9.31 5.27 -1.30
N GLY A 24 -8.14 5.92 -1.39
CA GLY A 24 -7.69 6.92 -0.43
C GLY A 24 -7.47 6.34 0.98
N GLN A 25 -7.39 5.02 1.09
CA GLN A 25 -7.29 4.30 2.36
C GLN A 25 -6.18 3.27 2.30
N VAL A 26 -5.44 3.16 3.40
CA VAL A 26 -4.42 2.13 3.58
C VAL A 26 -4.55 1.49 4.96
N SER A 27 -4.44 0.17 5.04
CA SER A 27 -4.36 -0.48 6.34
C SER A 27 -2.99 -0.27 6.98
N ARG A 28 -2.91 -0.32 8.31
CA ARG A 28 -1.61 -0.20 8.99
C ARG A 28 -0.66 -1.33 8.59
N SER A 29 -1.17 -2.55 8.44
CA SER A 29 -0.37 -3.70 7.99
C SER A 29 0.19 -3.49 6.59
N ASP A 30 -0.62 -3.02 5.64
CA ASP A 30 -0.17 -2.79 4.26
C ASP A 30 0.85 -1.67 4.21
N TYR A 31 0.62 -0.58 4.96
CA TYR A 31 1.57 0.51 5.07
C TYR A 31 2.93 0.06 5.61
N PHE A 32 2.95 -0.76 6.68
CA PHE A 32 4.19 -1.32 7.20
C PHE A 32 4.85 -2.26 6.21
N GLN A 33 4.10 -3.11 5.49
CA GLN A 33 4.65 -3.98 4.46
C GLN A 33 5.27 -3.18 3.30
N LEU A 34 4.63 -2.10 2.86
CA LEU A 34 5.17 -1.19 1.84
C LEU A 34 6.45 -0.51 2.32
N MET A 35 6.49 -0.06 3.57
CA MET A 35 7.69 0.53 4.18
C MET A 35 8.84 -0.49 4.28
N THR A 36 8.55 -1.71 4.74
CA THR A 36 9.55 -2.79 4.80
C THR A 36 10.07 -3.14 3.41
N ARG A 37 9.20 -3.22 2.40
CA ARG A 37 9.61 -3.43 0.99
C ARG A 37 10.48 -2.28 0.50
N PHE A 38 10.09 -1.03 0.75
CA PHE A 38 10.88 0.14 0.39
C PHE A 38 12.29 0.10 0.99
N LEU A 39 12.41 -0.23 2.28
CA LEU A 39 13.69 -0.33 2.98
C LEU A 39 14.53 -1.54 2.54
N ALA A 40 13.89 -2.66 2.21
CA ALA A 40 14.56 -3.89 1.77
C ALA A 40 14.93 -3.88 0.26
N MET A 41 14.27 -3.04 -0.55
CA MET A 41 14.49 -2.97 -2.00
C MET A 41 15.78 -2.23 -2.37
N THR A 42 16.88 -2.97 -2.32
CA THR A 42 18.18 -2.52 -2.86
C THR A 42 18.17 -2.34 -4.39
N LYS A 43 17.21 -2.96 -5.11
CA LYS A 43 17.08 -2.93 -6.58
C LYS A 43 15.73 -2.42 -7.12
N ALA A 44 14.94 -1.67 -6.34
CA ALA A 44 13.72 -1.07 -6.88
C ALA A 44 14.03 -0.15 -8.07
N THR A 45 13.22 -0.24 -9.13
CA THR A 45 13.33 0.68 -10.27
C THR A 45 12.92 2.09 -9.85
N PRO A 46 13.37 3.14 -10.56
CA PRO A 46 12.96 4.51 -10.27
C PRO A 46 11.44 4.69 -10.24
N ALA A 47 10.71 4.00 -11.13
CA ALA A 47 9.25 4.03 -11.18
C ALA A 47 8.59 3.45 -9.91
N GLN A 48 9.08 2.30 -9.42
CA GLN A 48 8.57 1.69 -8.19
C GLN A 48 8.84 2.57 -6.96
N ARG A 49 10.00 3.22 -6.90
CA ARG A 49 10.32 4.19 -5.84
C ARG A 49 9.40 5.40 -5.87
N GLN A 50 9.08 5.91 -7.06
CA GLN A 50 8.18 7.04 -7.22
C GLN A 50 6.77 6.71 -6.72
N LEU A 51 6.25 5.52 -7.05
CA LEU A 51 4.95 5.05 -6.57
C LEU A 51 4.90 4.91 -5.04
N LEU A 52 5.95 4.32 -4.44
CA LEU A 52 6.05 4.20 -2.98
C LEU A 52 6.12 5.58 -2.29
N ASN A 53 6.94 6.48 -2.82
CA ASN A 53 7.04 7.85 -2.31
C ASN A 53 5.70 8.59 -2.37
N GLN A 54 4.93 8.39 -3.44
CA GLN A 54 3.61 9.01 -3.59
C GLN A 54 2.65 8.55 -2.49
N VAL A 55 2.64 7.24 -2.16
CA VAL A 55 1.79 6.73 -1.06
C VAL A 55 2.23 7.33 0.28
N PHE A 56 3.54 7.37 0.56
CA PHE A 56 4.03 7.93 1.82
C PHE A 56 3.73 9.43 1.95
N ASP A 57 3.90 10.20 0.87
CA ASP A 57 3.58 11.63 0.84
C ASP A 57 2.08 11.88 1.06
N GLN A 58 1.22 11.13 0.38
CA GLN A 58 -0.23 11.26 0.53
C GLN A 58 -0.73 10.84 1.92
N VAL A 59 -0.08 9.86 2.56
CA VAL A 59 -0.35 9.52 3.97
C VAL A 59 0.11 10.65 4.91
N GLN A 60 1.31 11.19 4.70
CA GLN A 60 1.86 12.26 5.55
C GLN A 60 1.07 13.57 5.42
N THR A 61 0.58 13.89 4.22
CA THR A 61 -0.26 15.05 3.95
C THR A 61 -1.73 14.84 4.35
N GLY A 62 -2.09 13.63 4.78
CA GLY A 62 -3.44 13.29 5.24
C GLY A 62 -4.47 13.09 4.12
N GLN A 63 -4.02 13.01 2.86
CA GLN A 63 -4.88 12.68 1.72
C GLN A 63 -5.28 11.21 1.71
N ILE A 64 -4.38 10.33 2.13
CA ILE A 64 -4.67 8.93 2.44
C ILE A 64 -4.78 8.79 3.95
N THR A 65 -5.83 8.12 4.40
CA THR A 65 -6.05 7.86 5.82
C THR A 65 -5.87 6.39 6.15
N PHE A 66 -5.51 6.10 7.39
CA PHE A 66 -5.46 4.72 7.86
C PHE A 66 -6.88 4.16 7.98
N GLY A 67 -7.28 3.36 6.99
CA GLY A 67 -8.52 2.60 6.99
C GLY A 67 -8.30 1.27 7.70
N GLY A 68 -9.08 0.99 8.74
CA GLY A 68 -9.02 -0.30 9.43
C GLY A 68 -10.41 -0.75 9.83
N ASN A 69 -10.94 -1.73 9.10
CA ASN A 69 -11.86 -2.67 9.72
C ASN A 69 -11.07 -3.39 10.83
N ARG A 70 -11.45 -3.12 12.07
CA ARG A 70 -11.25 -4.03 13.19
C ARG A 70 -12.08 -5.27 12.89
N GLU A 71 -11.43 -6.39 12.62
CA GLU A 71 -11.91 -7.73 12.98
C GLU A 71 -10.71 -8.56 13.47
#